data_AF-A0AB37ZXQ2-F1
#
_entry.id   AF-A0AB37ZXQ2-F1
#
_cell.length_a   1.000
_cell.length_b   1.000
_cell.length_c   1.000
_cell.angle_alpha   90.00
_cell.angle_beta   90.00
_cell.angle_gamma   90.00
#
_symmetry.space_group_name_H-M   'P 1'
#
loop_
_entity.id
_entity.type
_entity.pdbx_description
1 polymer ?
#
loop_
_entity_poly.entity_id
_entity_poly.type
_entity_poly.pdbx_seq_one_letter_code
_entity_poly.pdbx_strand_id
1 'polypeptide(L)'
;MMDALKRISEALSSDPLIAAKVETRIKYYVYPDTADVTKPYVVIDPLRPPVPDDYADNDWMTETHLIQIDVWAKTRADKDLLGNRIQLVMKMAGFYQSGSGVDEYDKDVQIYRDGRRYLGKFYRDDL
;
A
#
# COMPACT_ATOMS: atom_id res chain seq x y z
N MET A 1 -19.51 -0.40 1.22
CA MET A 1 -18.27 -1.20 1.23
C MET A 1 -17.15 -0.21 1.06
N MET A 2 -16.41 0.06 2.13
CA MET A 2 -15.37 1.09 2.09
C MET A 2 -14.38 0.66 1.02
N ASP A 3 -14.21 1.49 -0.01
CA ASP A 3 -13.18 1.25 -1.01
C ASP A 3 -11.82 1.64 -0.41
N ALA A 4 -11.32 0.79 0.49
CA ALA A 4 -10.06 0.97 1.20
C ALA A 4 -8.90 1.17 0.21
N LEU A 5 -8.96 0.52 -0.95
CA LEU A 5 -7.99 0.69 -2.04
C LEU A 5 -8.00 2.10 -2.59
N LYS A 6 -9.19 2.62 -2.94
CA LYS A 6 -9.34 3.99 -3.39
C LYS A 6 -8.87 4.99 -2.35
N ARG A 7 -9.25 4.82 -1.08
CA ARG A 7 -8.81 5.69 0.02
C ARG A 7 -7.29 5.71 0.16
N ILE A 8 -6.63 4.55 0.07
CA ILE A 8 -5.16 4.46 0.09
C ILE A 8 -4.59 5.21 -1.12
N SER A 9 -5.06 4.91 -2.34
CA SER A 9 -4.54 5.54 -3.55
C SER A 9 -4.71 7.07 -3.54
N GLU A 10 -5.84 7.58 -3.07
CA GLU A 10 -6.09 9.02 -2.92
C GLU A 10 -5.15 9.64 -1.89
N ALA A 11 -4.94 8.98 -0.75
CA ALA A 11 -4.00 9.45 0.27
C ALA A 11 -2.56 9.49 -0.24
N LEU A 12 -2.12 8.46 -0.96
CA LEU A 12 -0.79 8.41 -1.56
C LEU A 12 -0.62 9.45 -2.69
N SER A 13 -1.63 9.60 -3.55
CA SER A 13 -1.58 10.55 -4.68
C SER A 13 -1.68 12.02 -4.24
N SER A 14 -2.25 12.26 -3.05
CA SER A 14 -2.35 13.60 -2.47
C SER A 14 -1.07 14.02 -1.74
N ASP A 15 -0.16 13.08 -1.47
CA ASP A 15 1.13 13.38 -0.89
C ASP A 15 2.08 13.99 -1.93
N PRO A 16 2.60 15.22 -1.75
CA PRO A 16 3.39 15.89 -2.77
C PRO A 16 4.67 15.15 -3.17
N LEU A 17 5.31 14.45 -2.23
CA LEU A 17 6.55 13.71 -2.49
C LEU A 17 6.26 12.46 -3.32
N ILE A 18 5.24 11.70 -2.92
CA ILE A 18 4.85 10.48 -3.64
C ILE A 18 4.33 10.83 -5.03
N ALA A 19 3.45 11.84 -5.14
CA ALA A 19 2.90 12.31 -6.41
C ALA A 19 3.99 12.73 -7.41
N ALA A 20 5.00 13.46 -6.95
CA ALA A 20 6.10 13.92 -7.79
C ALA A 20 7.01 12.77 -8.29
N LYS A 21 7.18 11.70 -7.51
CA LYS A 21 8.08 10.58 -7.83
C LYS A 21 7.39 9.47 -8.62
N VAL A 22 6.15 9.14 -8.26
CA VAL A 22 5.40 8.00 -8.80
C VAL A 22 4.48 8.42 -9.95
N GLU A 23 4.01 9.68 -9.95
CA GLU A 23 3.05 10.21 -10.92
C GLU A 23 1.78 9.33 -10.97
N THR A 24 1.49 8.71 -12.11
CA THR A 24 0.30 7.86 -12.33
C THR A 24 0.59 6.35 -12.15
N ARG A 25 1.75 5.98 -11.60
CA ARG A 25 2.24 4.60 -11.44
C ARG A 25 1.86 3.97 -10.09
N ILE A 26 0.73 4.38 -9.51
CA ILE A 26 0.09 3.69 -8.40
C ILE A 26 -0.98 2.78 -9.00
N LYS A 27 -0.83 1.46 -8.86
CA LYS A 27 -1.77 0.46 -9.41
C LYS A 27 -2.30 -0.47 -8.32
N TYR A 28 -3.46 -1.05 -8.59
CA TYR A 28 -4.05 -2.13 -7.80
C TYR A 28 -3.76 -3.46 -8.47
N TYR A 29 -3.28 -4.46 -7.72
CA TYR A 29 -3.04 -5.84 -8.18
C TYR A 29 -2.05 -6.04 -9.35
N VAL A 30 -1.69 -4.98 -10.07
CA VAL A 30 -0.85 -5.03 -11.27
C VAL A 30 0.58 -4.71 -10.88
N TYR A 31 1.40 -5.75 -10.89
CA TYR A 31 2.84 -5.63 -10.76
C TYR A 31 3.45 -5.16 -12.09
N PRO A 32 4.44 -4.25 -12.06
CA PRO A 32 5.11 -3.82 -13.28
C PRO A 32 5.96 -4.97 -13.85
N ASP A 33 6.09 -5.03 -15.17
CA ASP A 33 7.23 -5.74 -15.74
C ASP A 33 8.51 -5.01 -15.30
N THR A 34 9.53 -5.75 -14.92
CA THR A 34 10.84 -5.24 -14.55
C THR A 34 11.43 -4.29 -15.60
N ALA A 35 11.18 -4.56 -16.89
CA ALA A 35 11.59 -3.70 -18.00
C ALA A 35 10.90 -2.31 -17.97
N ASP A 36 9.70 -2.22 -17.42
CA ASP A 36 8.89 -1.00 -17.39
C ASP A 36 9.19 -0.09 -16.19
N VAL A 37 9.98 -0.57 -15.22
CA VAL A 37 10.38 0.19 -14.01
C VAL A 37 11.47 1.21 -14.37
N THR A 38 11.10 2.23 -15.14
CA THR A 38 11.96 3.38 -15.48
C THR A 38 11.89 4.50 -14.45
N LYS A 39 10.79 4.56 -13.68
CA LYS A 39 10.54 5.44 -12.55
C LYS A 39 9.94 4.62 -11.41
N PRO A 40 9.91 5.14 -10.17
CA PRO A 40 9.26 4.44 -9.08
C PRO A 40 7.81 4.05 -9.39
N TYR A 41 7.45 2.84 -8.98
CA TYR A 41 6.14 2.23 -9.22
C TYR A 41 5.60 1.70 -7.89
N VAL A 42 4.33 1.93 -7.61
CA VAL A 42 3.69 1.50 -6.37
C VAL A 42 2.54 0.55 -6.69
N VAL A 43 2.56 -0.62 -6.06
CA VAL A 43 1.48 -1.61 -6.14
C VAL A 43 0.76 -1.66 -4.80
N ILE A 44 -0.56 -1.55 -4.82
CA ILE A 44 -1.42 -1.77 -3.65
C ILE A 44 -2.14 -3.10 -3.87
N ASP A 45 -1.94 -4.05 -2.96
CA ASP A 45 -2.44 -5.42 -3.08
C ASP A 45 -3.10 -5.90 -1.78
N PRO A 46 -4.43 -6.09 -1.74
CA PRO A 46 -5.10 -6.76 -0.63
C PRO A 46 -4.66 -8.22 -0.52
N LEU A 47 -4.11 -8.60 0.63
CA LEU A 47 -3.64 -9.96 0.86
C LEU A 47 -4.77 -10.94 1.22
N ARG A 48 -5.93 -10.41 1.61
CA ARG A 48 -7.15 -11.17 1.88
C ARG A 48 -8.38 -10.27 1.75
N PRO A 49 -9.58 -10.84 1.55
CA PRO A 49 -10.83 -10.10 1.70
C PRO A 49 -10.94 -9.44 3.09
N PRO A 50 -11.70 -8.32 3.22
CA PRO A 50 -12.00 -7.73 4.51
C PRO A 50 -12.63 -8.77 5.46
N VAL A 51 -12.23 -8.75 6.72
CA VAL A 51 -12.71 -9.71 7.72
C VAL A 51 -13.61 -8.99 8.72
N PRO A 52 -14.85 -9.46 8.95
CA PRO A 52 -15.70 -9.00 10.03
C PRO A 52 -15.00 -9.02 11.39
N ASP A 53 -15.10 -7.91 12.11
CA ASP A 53 -14.53 -7.69 13.44
C ASP A 53 -15.54 -6.88 14.27
N ASP A 54 -15.27 -6.60 15.55
CA ASP A 54 -16.17 -5.93 16.52
C ASP A 54 -17.67 -6.16 16.31
N TYR A 55 -18.29 -7.00 17.13
CA TYR A 55 -19.71 -7.34 16.97
C TYR A 55 -20.59 -6.60 17.97
N ALA A 56 -21.78 -6.18 17.52
CA ALA A 56 -22.88 -5.71 18.36
C ALA A 56 -24.17 -6.45 17.94
N ASP A 57 -24.83 -7.13 18.88
CA ASP A 57 -26.08 -7.87 18.64
C ASP A 57 -26.05 -8.85 17.45
N ASN A 58 -24.94 -9.58 17.29
CA ASN A 58 -24.63 -10.51 16.19
C ASN A 58 -24.34 -9.87 14.82
N ASP A 59 -24.41 -8.55 14.70
CA ASP A 59 -23.96 -7.82 13.52
C ASP A 59 -22.52 -7.33 13.72
N TRP A 60 -21.66 -7.51 12.72
CA TRP A 60 -20.30 -6.95 12.77
C TRP A 60 -20.33 -5.46 12.45
N MET A 61 -19.66 -4.68 13.28
CA MET A 61 -19.59 -3.22 13.21
C MET A 61 -18.38 -2.74 12.42
N THR A 62 -17.33 -3.55 12.33
CA THR A 62 -16.10 -3.16 11.64
C THR A 62 -15.59 -4.25 10.73
N GLU A 63 -14.78 -3.82 9.76
CA GLU A 63 -14.03 -4.71 8.88
C GLU A 63 -12.54 -4.43 9.04
N THR A 64 -11.77 -5.51 9.13
CA THR A 64 -10.32 -5.46 9.14
C THR A 64 -9.78 -5.76 7.74
N HIS A 65 -8.97 -4.85 7.20
CA HIS A 65 -8.31 -4.93 5.90
C HIS A 65 -6.82 -5.18 6.07
N LEU A 66 -6.28 -6.20 5.39
CA LEU A 66 -4.84 -6.48 5.33
C LEU A 66 -4.34 -6.19 3.92
N ILE A 67 -3.54 -5.15 3.78
CA ILE A 67 -3.06 -4.62 2.50
C ILE A 67 -1.53 -4.68 2.47
N GLN A 68 -0.96 -5.10 1.36
CA GLN A 68 0.45 -4.93 1.06
C GLN A 68 0.64 -3.76 0.09
N ILE A 69 1.67 -2.95 0.32
CA ILE A 69 2.08 -1.88 -0.58
C ILE A 69 3.54 -2.09 -0.94
N ASP A 70 3.80 -2.23 -2.23
CA ASP A 70 5.13 -2.47 -2.77
C ASP A 70 5.63 -1.26 -3.54
N VAL A 71 6.84 -0.82 -3.22
CA VAL A 71 7.60 0.18 -3.98
C VAL A 71 8.65 -0.52 -4.81
N TRP A 72 8.60 -0.31 -6.11
CA TRP A 72 9.60 -0.76 -7.07
C TRP A 72 10.37 0.44 -7.60
N ALA A 73 11.70 0.43 -7.55
CA ALA A 73 12.52 1.55 -8.00
C ALA A 73 13.90 1.11 -8.52
N LYS A 74 14.49 1.92 -9.40
CA LYS A 74 15.86 1.71 -9.93
C LYS A 74 16.95 2.05 -8.92
N THR A 75 16.66 2.90 -7.95
CA THR A 75 17.63 3.32 -6.94
C THR A 75 17.15 2.92 -5.55
N ARG A 76 18.10 2.48 -4.71
CA ARG A 76 17.84 2.24 -3.29
C ARG A 76 17.30 3.49 -2.59
N ALA A 77 17.84 4.67 -2.93
CA ALA A 77 17.45 5.93 -2.31
C ALA A 77 15.97 6.26 -2.57
N ASP A 78 15.49 6.09 -3.80
CA ASP A 78 14.07 6.30 -4.13
C ASP A 78 13.17 5.27 -3.44
N LYS A 79 13.60 4.00 -3.41
CA LYS A 79 12.90 2.92 -2.70
C LYS A 79 12.74 3.25 -1.22
N ASP A 80 13.84 3.57 -0.52
CA ASP A 80 13.85 3.89 0.91
C ASP A 80 13.02 5.16 1.20
N LEU A 81 13.16 6.20 0.39
CA LEU A 81 12.43 7.46 0.54
C LEU A 81 10.92 7.25 0.44
N LEU A 82 10.47 6.54 -0.61
CA LEU A 82 9.06 6.28 -0.84
C LEU A 82 8.49 5.31 0.18
N GLY A 83 9.18 4.22 0.50
CA GLY A 83 8.73 3.25 1.51
C GLY A 83 8.47 3.93 2.86
N ASN A 84 9.39 4.80 3.30
CA ASN A 84 9.23 5.57 4.53
C ASN A 84 8.12 6.61 4.46
N ARG A 85 7.95 7.30 3.33
CA ARG A 85 6.86 8.27 3.17
C ARG A 85 5.49 7.59 3.15
N ILE A 86 5.36 6.47 2.44
CA ILE A 86 4.13 5.67 2.38
C ILE A 86 3.75 5.19 3.78
N GLN A 87 4.71 4.73 4.59
CA GLN A 87 4.43 4.31 5.96
C GLN A 87 3.78 5.44 6.80
N LEU A 88 4.26 6.68 6.67
CA LEU A 88 3.69 7.83 7.35
C LEU A 88 2.29 8.17 6.84
N VAL A 89 2.09 8.16 5.51
CA VAL A 89 0.77 8.42 4.90
C VAL A 89 -0.25 7.35 5.32
N MET A 90 0.14 6.08 5.32
CA MET A 90 -0.71 4.96 5.78
C MET A 90 -1.10 5.12 7.25
N LYS A 91 -0.15 5.52 8.11
CA LYS A 91 -0.45 5.84 9.51
C LYS A 91 -1.50 6.94 9.64
N MET A 92 -1.36 8.03 8.88
CA MET A 92 -2.34 9.13 8.87
C MET A 92 -3.70 8.68 8.32
N ALA A 93 -3.72 7.71 7.40
CA ALA A 93 -4.94 7.14 6.85
C ALA A 93 -5.64 6.13 7.79
N GLY A 94 -5.10 5.87 8.98
CA GLY A 94 -5.69 4.97 9.98
C GLY A 94 -5.24 3.51 9.85
N PHE A 95 -4.19 3.24 9.08
CA PHE A 95 -3.56 1.93 9.00
C PHE A 95 -2.32 1.87 9.90
N TYR A 96 -1.93 0.68 10.32
CA TYR A 96 -0.66 0.45 11.00
C TYR A 96 0.10 -0.67 10.31
N GLN A 97 1.44 -0.60 10.38
CA GLN A 97 2.27 -1.64 9.78
C GLN A 97 2.10 -2.94 10.57
N SER A 98 1.89 -4.04 9.85
CA SER A 98 1.61 -5.36 10.42
C SER A 98 2.48 -6.41 9.75
N GLY A 99 3.08 -7.31 10.54
CA GLY A 99 3.90 -8.40 10.03
C GLY A 99 5.23 -7.96 9.38
N SER A 100 5.86 -8.91 8.70
CA SER A 100 7.08 -8.68 7.92
C SER A 100 6.75 -8.30 6.47
N GLY A 101 7.64 -7.50 5.90
CA GLY A 101 7.66 -7.12 4.50
C GLY A 101 8.80 -7.78 3.73
N VAL A 102 9.03 -7.32 2.50
CA VAL A 102 10.22 -7.65 1.70
C VAL A 102 11.08 -6.39 1.51
N ASP A 103 12.39 -6.54 1.60
CA ASP A 103 13.37 -5.53 1.18
C ASP A 103 14.40 -6.25 0.31
N GLU A 104 14.24 -6.11 -1.01
CA GLU A 104 14.91 -6.94 -2.00
C GLU A 104 15.62 -6.08 -3.05
N TYR A 105 16.72 -6.63 -3.58
CA TYR A 105 17.37 -6.13 -4.77
C TYR A 105 17.59 -7.29 -5.73
N ASP A 106 17.01 -7.20 -6.92
CA ASP A 106 17.27 -8.12 -8.01
C ASP A 106 18.43 -7.59 -8.84
N LYS A 107 19.54 -8.34 -8.83
CA LYS A 107 20.78 -7.97 -9.54
C LYS A 107 20.68 -8.12 -11.06
N ASP A 108 19.81 -8.99 -11.56
CA ASP A 108 19.73 -9.33 -12.98
C ASP A 108 18.93 -8.25 -13.73
N VAL A 109 17.90 -7.69 -13.09
CA VAL A 109 17.11 -6.57 -13.63
C VAL A 109 17.44 -5.20 -13.00
N GLN A 110 18.32 -5.20 -12.00
CA GLN A 110 18.77 -4.02 -11.25
C GLN A 110 17.62 -3.21 -10.66
N ILE A 111 16.72 -3.89 -9.95
CA ILE A 111 15.53 -3.27 -9.35
C ILE A 111 15.50 -3.54 -7.86
N TYR A 112 15.16 -2.49 -7.11
CA TYR A 112 14.89 -2.54 -5.70
C TYR A 112 13.40 -2.65 -5.44
N ARG A 113 13.02 -3.45 -4.45
CA ARG A 113 11.64 -3.63 -3.99
C ARG A 113 11.56 -3.48 -2.47
N ASP A 114 10.65 -2.63 -1.98
CA ASP A 114 10.25 -2.55 -0.57
C ASP A 114 8.75 -2.82 -0.48
N GLY A 115 8.37 -3.99 0.02
CA GLY A 115 6.98 -4.40 0.21
C GLY A 115 6.61 -4.38 1.67
N ARG A 116 5.64 -3.57 2.08
CA ARG A 116 5.21 -3.44 3.48
C ARG A 116 3.75 -3.79 3.62
N ARG A 117 3.40 -4.43 4.73
CA ARG A 117 2.03 -4.85 5.04
C ARG A 117 1.42 -3.93 6.09
N TYR A 118 0.14 -3.64 5.90
CA TYR A 118 -0.62 -2.70 6.70
C TYR A 118 -1.96 -3.32 7.06
N LEU A 119 -2.35 -3.15 8.32
CA LEU A 119 -3.67 -3.52 8.81
C LEU A 119 -4.45 -2.26 9.16
N GLY A 120 -5.69 -2.18 8.70
CA GLY A 120 -6.61 -1.09 8.99
C GLY A 120 -7.96 -1.66 9.40
N LYS A 121 -8.60 -1.03 10.37
CA LYS A 121 -9.92 -1.42 10.88
C LYS A 121 -10.86 -0.25 10.73
N PHE A 122 -11.96 -0.45 10.02
CA PHE A 122 -12.90 0.62 9.68
C PHE A 122 -14.34 0.16 9.94
N TYR A 123 -15.20 1.10 10.32
CA TYR A 123 -16.64 0.85 10.36
C TYR A 123 -17.16 0.60 8.95
N ARG A 124 -18.18 -0.24 8.84
CA ARG A 124 -18.88 -0.44 7.58
C ARG A 124 -19.63 0.84 7.19
N ASP A 125 -19.78 1.09 5.89
CA ASP A 125 -20.49 2.29 5.40
C ASP A 125 -22.02 2.22 5.57
N ASP A 126 -22.55 1.03 5.86
CA ASP A 126 -23.99 0.73 5.93
C ASP A 126 -24.53 0.68 7.36
N LEU A 127 -23.76 1.19 8.34
CA LEU A 127 -24.14 1.35 9.73
C LEU A 127 -24.79 2.72 10.00
#